data_AF-A0A944BSU8-F1
#
_entry.id   AF-A0A944BSU8-F1
#
_cell.length_a   1.000
_cell.length_b   1.000
_cell.length_c   1.000
_cell.angle_alpha   90.00
_cell.angle_beta   90.00
_cell.angle_gamma   90.00
#
_symmetry.space_group_name_H-M   'P 1'
#
loop_
_entity.id
_entity.type
_entity.pdbx_description
1 polymer ?
#
loop_
_entity_poly.entity_id
_entity_poly.type
_entity_poly.pdbx_seq_one_letter_code
_entity_poly.pdbx_strand_id
1 'polypeptide(L)'
;MIFGKYVNRYYLKYWYLFVLIFITDAIVDIAQLLIPMIIGNVVSIFNTPAVELQDTINKNPLRVLTGFTNEFTFAPTETLKFYETDLFLVISVVLIIGFIIFLGRMGWRFFSSQVGANVERDLRKEMFSHIQTMSLSYYSDKKVGGLLSFFTNDLQTIKQCFTDALIFNVDLIVLGGLAITLMSLLSWKITLITVSPLLLFIVLGGVIGAGETKRYKISSDRYEEMSDYTEENLQG
;
A
#
# COMPACT_ATOMS: atom_id res chain seq x y z
N MET A 1 14.13 -3.43 7.86
CA MET A 1 14.26 -3.25 9.33
C MET A 1 13.08 -2.42 9.84
N ILE A 2 11.85 -2.97 9.78
CA ILE A 2 10.61 -2.24 10.13
C ILE A 2 10.13 -2.59 11.55
N PHE A 3 10.60 -3.71 12.10
CA PHE A 3 10.25 -4.20 13.43
C PHE A 3 11.49 -4.20 14.34
N GLY A 4 11.70 -3.09 15.04
CA GLY A 4 12.69 -2.99 16.11
C GLY A 4 12.03 -2.94 17.48
N LYS A 5 12.66 -3.52 18.51
CA LYS A 5 12.15 -3.55 19.90
C LYS A 5 11.70 -2.17 20.40
N TYR A 6 12.43 -1.11 20.03
CA TYR A 6 12.15 0.28 20.42
C TYR A 6 11.03 0.93 19.59
N VAL A 7 10.84 0.49 18.36
CA VAL A 7 9.82 1.00 17.44
C VAL A 7 8.44 0.37 17.74
N ASN A 8 8.42 -0.87 18.23
CA ASN A 8 7.19 -1.62 18.52
C ASN A 8 6.26 -0.94 19.54
N ARG A 9 6.81 -0.12 20.45
CA ARG A 9 6.01 0.67 21.41
C ARG A 9 5.04 1.62 20.69
N TYR A 10 5.44 2.22 19.58
CA TYR A 10 4.59 3.15 18.83
C TYR A 10 3.50 2.42 18.04
N TYR A 11 3.80 1.23 17.53
CA TYR A 11 2.80 0.34 16.92
C TYR A 11 1.71 -0.04 17.91
N LEU A 12 2.09 -0.44 19.13
CA LEU A 12 1.15 -0.77 20.19
C LEU A 12 0.38 0.45 20.69
N LYS A 13 0.96 1.65 20.70
CA LYS A 13 0.26 2.88 21.11
C LYS A 13 -0.81 3.30 20.10
N TYR A 14 -0.54 3.17 18.81
CA TYR A 14 -1.44 3.60 17.72
C TYR A 14 -2.17 2.44 17.03
N TRP A 15 -2.27 1.28 17.69
CA TRP A 15 -2.84 0.05 17.12
C TRP A 15 -4.26 0.23 16.55
N TYR A 16 -5.09 1.06 17.20
CA TYR A 16 -6.47 1.33 16.76
C TYR A 16 -6.51 2.07 15.41
N LEU A 17 -5.56 2.99 15.16
CA LEU A 17 -5.44 3.67 13.87
C LEU A 17 -4.98 2.68 12.80
N PHE A 18 -4.09 1.74 13.13
CA PHE A 18 -3.70 0.69 12.20
C PHE A 18 -4.87 -0.20 11.78
N VAL A 19 -5.72 -0.57 12.73
CA VAL A 19 -6.94 -1.36 12.42
C VAL A 19 -7.91 -0.55 11.57
N LEU A 20 -8.12 0.73 11.88
CA LEU A 20 -8.98 1.62 11.10
C LEU A 20 -8.48 1.78 9.66
N ILE A 21 -7.18 1.99 9.51
CA ILE A 21 -6.47 2.01 8.23
C ILE A 21 -6.81 0.71 7.51
N PHE A 22 -6.41 -0.46 8.04
CA PHE A 22 -6.63 -1.77 7.42
C PHE A 22 -8.08 -2.02 6.96
N ILE A 23 -9.07 -1.69 7.81
CA ILE A 23 -10.49 -1.83 7.47
C ILE A 23 -10.86 -0.92 6.29
N THR A 24 -10.39 0.33 6.30
CA THR A 24 -10.65 1.28 5.22
C THR A 24 -10.01 0.83 3.90
N ASP A 25 -8.78 0.29 3.92
CA ASP A 25 -8.17 -0.31 2.70
C ASP A 25 -9.05 -1.43 2.20
N ALA A 26 -9.36 -2.39 3.08
CA ALA A 26 -10.04 -3.60 2.66
C ALA A 26 -11.38 -3.29 2.00
N ILE A 27 -12.12 -2.31 2.52
CA ILE A 27 -13.36 -1.83 1.90
C ILE A 27 -13.11 -1.23 0.51
N VAL A 28 -12.08 -0.37 0.37
CA VAL A 28 -11.72 0.24 -0.90
C VAL A 28 -11.25 -0.82 -1.91
N ASP A 29 -10.45 -1.78 -1.46
CA ASP A 29 -9.91 -2.88 -2.24
C ASP A 29 -10.99 -3.80 -2.77
N ILE A 30 -11.96 -4.16 -1.93
CA ILE A 30 -13.15 -4.91 -2.33
C ILE A 30 -13.94 -4.11 -3.38
N ALA A 31 -14.13 -2.80 -3.16
CA ALA A 31 -14.88 -1.95 -4.08
C ALA A 31 -14.20 -1.82 -5.45
N GLN A 32 -12.87 -1.67 -5.51
CA GLN A 32 -12.15 -1.58 -6.78
C GLN A 32 -12.12 -2.92 -7.53
N LEU A 33 -12.14 -4.05 -6.82
CA LEU A 33 -12.19 -5.39 -7.43
C LEU A 33 -13.56 -5.68 -8.08
N LEU A 34 -14.62 -4.92 -7.74
CA LEU A 34 -15.91 -5.00 -8.45
C LEU A 34 -15.83 -4.48 -9.89
N ILE A 35 -14.96 -3.49 -10.17
CA ILE A 35 -14.91 -2.84 -11.49
C ILE A 35 -14.53 -3.82 -12.61
N PRO A 36 -13.43 -4.60 -12.52
CA PRO A 36 -13.09 -5.59 -13.54
C PRO A 36 -14.19 -6.66 -13.73
N MET A 37 -14.91 -6.99 -12.66
CA MET A 37 -15.99 -7.97 -12.73
C MET A 37 -17.22 -7.43 -13.45
N ILE A 38 -17.61 -6.18 -13.18
CA ILE A 38 -18.69 -5.51 -13.91
C ILE A 38 -18.34 -5.48 -15.41
N ILE A 39 -17.10 -5.12 -15.73
CA ILE A 39 -16.61 -5.12 -17.13
C ILE A 39 -16.66 -6.54 -17.72
N GLY A 40 -16.21 -7.56 -16.98
CA GLY A 40 -16.27 -8.96 -17.42
C GLY A 40 -17.70 -9.43 -17.72
N ASN A 41 -18.66 -9.09 -16.85
CA ASN A 41 -20.07 -9.40 -17.06
C ASN A 41 -20.62 -8.68 -18.30
N VAL A 42 -20.34 -7.39 -18.46
CA VAL A 42 -20.74 -6.61 -19.64
C VAL A 42 -20.20 -7.26 -20.92
N VAL A 43 -18.92 -7.62 -20.95
CA VAL A 43 -18.31 -8.32 -22.11
C VAL A 43 -18.95 -9.68 -22.37
N SER A 44 -19.26 -10.44 -21.31
CA SER A 44 -19.91 -11.75 -21.46
C SER A 44 -21.31 -11.65 -22.08
N ILE A 45 -22.06 -10.60 -21.76
CA ILE A 45 -23.40 -10.35 -22.33
C ILE A 45 -23.30 -10.06 -23.84
N PHE A 46 -22.26 -9.35 -24.28
CA PHE A 46 -22.06 -9.07 -25.70
C PHE A 46 -21.59 -10.29 -26.51
N ASN A 47 -20.85 -11.22 -25.90
CA ASN A 47 -20.21 -12.33 -26.60
C ASN A 47 -20.93 -13.69 -26.44
N THR A 48 -21.89 -13.84 -25.53
CA THR A 48 -22.49 -15.15 -25.20
C THR A 48 -23.97 -15.20 -25.61
N PRO A 49 -24.42 -16.23 -26.36
CA PRO A 49 -25.85 -16.43 -26.61
C PRO A 49 -26.60 -16.74 -25.31
N ALA A 50 -27.85 -16.26 -25.19
CA ALA A 50 -28.70 -16.16 -24.00
C ALA A 50 -28.88 -17.44 -23.14
N VAL A 51 -28.42 -18.60 -23.58
CA VAL A 51 -28.76 -19.92 -23.02
C VAL A 51 -27.84 -20.34 -21.85
N GLU A 52 -26.67 -19.72 -21.65
CA GLU A 52 -25.66 -20.12 -20.63
C GLU A 52 -25.44 -19.13 -19.47
N LEU A 53 -26.19 -18.03 -19.36
CA LEU A 53 -25.91 -17.00 -18.34
C LEU A 53 -26.04 -17.50 -16.89
N GLN A 54 -26.92 -18.48 -16.64
CA GLN A 54 -27.23 -18.96 -15.29
C GLN A 54 -26.04 -19.66 -14.59
N ASP A 55 -25.16 -20.33 -15.34
CA ASP A 55 -24.00 -21.06 -14.80
C ASP A 55 -22.80 -20.14 -14.53
N THR A 56 -22.67 -19.04 -15.27
CA THR A 56 -21.60 -18.05 -15.09
C THR A 56 -21.83 -17.19 -13.83
N ILE A 57 -23.10 -16.90 -13.51
CA ILE A 57 -23.49 -16.13 -12.31
C ILE A 57 -23.23 -16.94 -11.02
N ASN A 58 -23.44 -18.26 -11.04
CA ASN A 58 -23.22 -19.14 -9.89
C ASN A 58 -21.74 -19.37 -9.56
N LYS A 59 -20.83 -19.18 -10.53
CA LYS A 59 -19.38 -19.29 -10.35
C LYS A 59 -18.71 -17.97 -9.97
N ASN A 60 -19.49 -16.91 -9.75
CA ASN A 60 -18.93 -15.60 -9.43
C ASN A 60 -18.24 -15.62 -8.04
N PRO A 61 -16.91 -15.42 -7.98
CA PRO A 61 -16.12 -15.60 -6.77
C PRO A 61 -16.43 -14.58 -5.66
N LEU A 62 -17.08 -13.45 -5.97
CA LEU A 62 -17.50 -12.48 -4.96
C LEU A 62 -18.72 -12.94 -4.15
N ARG A 63 -19.50 -13.94 -4.61
CA ARG A 63 -20.62 -14.51 -3.84
C ARG A 63 -20.17 -15.10 -2.51
N VAL A 64 -18.95 -15.64 -2.45
CA VAL A 64 -18.37 -16.29 -1.28
C VAL A 64 -17.79 -15.29 -0.28
N LEU A 65 -17.31 -14.13 -0.74
CA LEU A 65 -16.60 -13.14 0.07
C LEU A 65 -17.48 -11.99 0.56
N THR A 66 -18.44 -11.53 -0.26
CA THR A 66 -19.23 -10.34 0.07
C THR A 66 -20.67 -10.67 0.48
N GLY A 67 -21.14 -11.90 0.23
CA GLY A 67 -22.54 -12.28 0.45
C GLY A 67 -23.56 -11.50 -0.40
N PHE A 68 -23.10 -10.55 -1.22
CA PHE A 68 -23.94 -9.81 -2.14
C PHE A 68 -24.36 -10.75 -3.26
N THR A 69 -25.64 -11.14 -3.23
CA THR A 69 -26.30 -11.79 -4.34
C THR A 69 -26.39 -10.78 -5.48
N ASN A 70 -25.82 -11.12 -6.63
CA ASN A 70 -26.11 -10.43 -7.88
C ASN A 70 -27.61 -10.58 -8.16
N GLU A 71 -28.43 -9.65 -7.70
CA GLU A 71 -29.74 -9.38 -8.33
C GLU A 71 -29.59 -8.41 -9.52
N PHE A 72 -28.38 -7.92 -9.81
CA PHE A 72 -28.06 -7.31 -11.10
C PHE A 72 -27.78 -8.39 -12.15
N THR A 73 -28.76 -9.26 -12.35
CA THR A 73 -28.87 -10.17 -13.46
C THR A 73 -29.45 -9.42 -14.65
N PHE A 74 -28.58 -8.95 -15.56
CA PHE A 74 -29.01 -8.49 -16.87
C PHE A 74 -29.41 -9.71 -17.70
N ALA A 75 -30.67 -10.14 -17.56
CA ALA A 75 -31.23 -11.21 -18.39
C ALA A 75 -31.30 -10.72 -19.84
N PRO A 76 -30.77 -11.47 -20.83
CA PRO A 76 -30.98 -11.15 -22.24
C PRO A 76 -32.40 -11.56 -22.60
N THR A 77 -33.35 -10.65 -22.35
CA THR A 77 -34.68 -10.83 -22.90
C THR A 77 -34.58 -10.61 -24.40
N GLU A 78 -34.99 -11.61 -25.17
CA GLU A 78 -35.09 -11.60 -26.62
C GLU A 78 -35.90 -10.38 -27.08
N THR A 79 -35.24 -9.25 -27.35
CA THR A 79 -35.61 -8.17 -28.28
C THR A 79 -34.71 -6.97 -28.01
N LEU A 80 -33.89 -6.66 -29.00
CA LEU A 80 -32.98 -5.52 -29.05
C LEU A 80 -33.67 -4.19 -28.69
N LYS A 81 -33.60 -3.78 -27.41
CA LYS A 81 -33.70 -2.39 -26.93
C LYS A 81 -32.81 -2.18 -25.69
N PHE A 82 -31.50 -2.32 -25.87
CA PHE A 82 -30.44 -1.81 -24.98
C PHE A 82 -30.40 -0.25 -24.94
N TYR A 83 -31.56 0.41 -24.99
CA TYR A 83 -31.69 1.84 -25.31
C TYR A 83 -31.52 2.70 -24.06
N GLU A 84 -30.38 3.40 -23.94
CA GLU A 84 -30.07 4.54 -23.06
C GLU A 84 -30.08 4.29 -21.54
N THR A 85 -31.09 3.63 -20.97
CA THR A 85 -31.34 3.60 -19.52
C THR A 85 -30.42 2.62 -18.77
N ASP A 86 -30.15 1.43 -19.33
CA ASP A 86 -29.27 0.43 -18.70
C ASP A 86 -27.80 0.83 -18.76
N LEU A 87 -27.36 1.46 -19.86
CA LEU A 87 -26.00 1.98 -19.98
C LEU A 87 -25.77 3.15 -19.02
N PHE A 88 -26.74 4.06 -18.90
CA PHE A 88 -26.69 5.16 -17.95
C PHE A 88 -26.67 4.64 -16.50
N LEU A 89 -27.44 3.60 -16.18
CA LEU A 89 -27.43 2.96 -14.88
C LEU A 89 -26.04 2.36 -14.57
N VAL A 90 -25.45 1.59 -15.50
CA VAL A 90 -24.10 1.03 -15.33
C VAL A 90 -23.05 2.13 -15.12
N ILE A 91 -23.07 3.19 -15.93
CA ILE A 91 -22.16 4.33 -15.79
C ILE A 91 -22.36 5.00 -14.43
N SER A 92 -23.60 5.22 -14.00
CA SER A 92 -23.91 5.83 -12.70
C SER A 92 -23.40 4.99 -11.53
N VAL A 93 -23.56 3.67 -11.58
CA VAL A 93 -23.07 2.74 -10.54
C VAL A 93 -21.54 2.75 -10.51
N VAL A 94 -20.87 2.71 -11.66
CA VAL A 94 -19.40 2.78 -11.73
C VAL A 94 -18.89 4.13 -11.19
N LEU A 95 -19.59 5.23 -11.48
CA LEU A 95 -19.24 6.55 -10.92
C LEU A 95 -19.43 6.61 -9.40
N ILE A 96 -20.51 6.04 -8.86
CA ILE A 96 -20.75 5.97 -7.42
C ILE A 96 -19.66 5.13 -6.74
N ILE A 97 -19.34 3.95 -7.29
CA ILE A 97 -18.25 3.10 -6.79
C ILE A 97 -16.91 3.85 -6.84
N GLY A 98 -16.62 4.53 -7.96
CA GLY A 98 -15.42 5.35 -8.12
C GLY A 98 -15.33 6.48 -7.10
N PHE A 99 -16.46 7.12 -6.78
CA PHE A 99 -16.53 8.16 -5.76
C PHE A 99 -16.32 7.62 -4.35
N ILE A 100 -16.87 6.45 -4.02
CA ILE A 100 -16.63 5.74 -2.75
C ILE A 100 -15.15 5.38 -2.61
N ILE A 101 -14.53 4.84 -3.67
CA ILE A 101 -13.09 4.54 -3.71
C ILE A 101 -12.27 5.81 -3.48
N PHE A 102 -12.64 6.93 -4.12
CA PHE A 102 -11.95 8.21 -3.96
C PHE A 102 -11.97 8.68 -2.49
N LEU A 103 -13.16 8.70 -1.87
CA LEU A 103 -13.30 9.09 -0.47
C LEU A 103 -12.56 8.14 0.47
N GLY A 104 -12.66 6.83 0.23
CA GLY A 104 -11.97 5.82 1.01
C GLY A 104 -10.45 5.95 0.92
N ARG A 105 -9.88 6.13 -0.28
CA ARG A 105 -8.43 6.36 -0.46
C ARG A 105 -7.97 7.65 0.19
N MET A 106 -8.78 8.71 0.14
CA MET A 106 -8.47 9.97 0.81
C MET A 106 -8.46 9.80 2.34
N GLY A 107 -9.46 9.11 2.90
CA GLY A 107 -9.54 8.79 4.33
C GLY A 107 -8.37 7.93 4.79
N TRP A 108 -8.10 6.83 4.09
CA TRP A 108 -6.95 5.96 4.31
C TRP A 108 -5.63 6.74 4.37
N ARG A 109 -5.38 7.62 3.39
CA ARG A 109 -4.15 8.40 3.30
C ARG A 109 -4.05 9.43 4.43
N PHE A 110 -5.17 10.02 4.82
CA PHE A 110 -5.24 10.94 5.95
C PHE A 110 -4.90 10.23 7.27
N PHE A 111 -5.51 9.07 7.55
CA PHE A 111 -5.22 8.30 8.77
C PHE A 111 -3.76 7.83 8.83
N SER A 112 -3.21 7.38 7.70
CA SER A 112 -1.80 6.97 7.62
C SER A 112 -0.84 8.12 7.90
N SER A 113 -1.09 9.30 7.32
CA SER A 113 -0.31 10.52 7.59
C SER A 113 -0.43 10.95 9.06
N GLN A 114 -1.62 10.82 9.65
CA GLN A 114 -1.88 11.14 11.04
C GLN A 114 -1.07 10.25 12.00
N VAL A 115 -0.92 8.96 11.69
CA VAL A 115 -0.06 8.03 12.45
C VAL A 115 1.40 8.51 12.39
N GLY A 116 1.92 8.77 11.18
CA GLY A 116 3.29 9.24 11.01
C GLY A 116 3.57 10.53 11.79
N ALA A 117 2.68 11.52 11.70
CA ALA A 117 2.80 12.79 12.42
C ALA A 117 2.72 12.62 13.95
N ASN A 118 1.89 11.71 14.46
CA ASN A 118 1.78 11.44 15.89
C ASN A 118 3.04 10.76 16.45
N VAL A 119 3.60 9.80 15.71
CA VAL A 119 4.88 9.16 16.06
C VAL A 119 6.01 10.18 16.04
N GLU A 120 6.08 11.01 15.00
CA GLU A 120 7.07 12.09 14.87
C GLU A 120 7.02 13.03 16.09
N ARG A 121 5.82 13.48 16.47
CA ARG A 121 5.60 14.38 17.59
C ARG A 121 6.06 13.78 18.92
N ASP A 122 5.73 12.52 19.17
CA ASP A 122 6.10 11.84 20.42
C ASP A 122 7.61 11.61 20.49
N LEU A 123 8.21 11.15 19.40
CA LEU A 123 9.65 10.91 19.34
C LEU A 123 10.43 12.23 19.50
N ARG A 124 9.97 13.33 18.88
CA ARG A 124 10.54 14.66 19.06
C ARG A 124 10.51 15.11 20.53
N LYS A 125 9.40 14.87 21.24
CA LYS A 125 9.27 15.21 22.66
C LYS A 125 10.23 14.40 23.53
N GLU A 126 10.33 13.10 23.29
CA GLU A 126 11.24 12.21 24.04
C GLU A 126 12.71 12.59 23.79
N MET A 127 13.10 12.82 22.53
CA MET A 127 14.44 13.27 22.16
C MET A 127 14.79 14.63 22.79
N PHE A 128 13.85 15.58 22.78
CA PHE A 128 14.06 16.90 23.37
C PHE A 128 14.25 16.81 24.89
N SER A 129 13.39 16.05 25.58
CA SER A 129 13.53 15.83 27.03
C SER A 129 14.85 15.15 27.39
N HIS A 130 15.31 14.21 26.56
CA HIS A 130 16.56 13.49 26.80
C HIS A 130 17.78 14.43 26.70
N ILE A 131 17.82 15.24 25.63
CA ILE A 131 18.90 16.20 25.40
C ILE A 131 18.98 17.20 26.55
N GLN A 132 17.85 17.73 27.02
CA GLN A 132 17.84 18.66 28.16
C GLN A 132 18.49 18.10 29.45
N THR A 133 18.52 16.77 29.61
CA THR A 133 19.11 16.11 30.79
C THR A 133 20.58 15.70 30.61
N MET A 134 21.18 15.91 29.43
CA MET A 134 22.57 15.55 29.18
C MET A 134 23.57 16.52 29.81
N SER A 135 24.76 16.01 30.16
CA SER A 135 25.82 16.79 30.79
C SER A 135 26.43 17.80 29.81
N LEU A 136 26.98 18.90 30.35
CA LEU A 136 27.66 19.92 29.55
C LEU A 136 28.83 19.34 28.72
N SER A 137 29.53 18.34 29.27
CA SER A 137 30.62 17.63 28.58
C SER A 137 30.17 16.97 27.28
N TYR A 138 28.94 16.47 27.21
CA TYR A 138 28.40 15.86 25.99
C TYR A 138 28.25 16.90 24.86
N TYR A 139 27.87 18.13 25.21
CA TYR A 139 27.73 19.23 24.24
C TYR A 139 29.06 19.83 23.81
N SER A 140 30.09 19.75 24.65
CA SER A 140 31.45 20.15 24.27
C SER A 140 32.07 19.18 23.27
N ASP A 141 31.72 17.90 23.37
CA ASP A 141 32.29 16.82 22.54
C ASP A 141 31.49 16.59 21.23
N LYS A 142 30.20 16.93 21.20
CA LYS A 142 29.33 16.75 20.02
C LYS A 142 28.95 18.08 19.36
N LYS A 143 29.22 18.20 18.06
CA LYS A 143 28.81 19.37 17.23
C LYS A 143 27.29 19.53 17.27
N VAL A 144 26.80 20.73 17.62
CA VAL A 144 25.37 21.09 17.67
C VAL A 144 24.64 20.79 16.35
N GLY A 145 25.33 20.97 15.20
CA GLY A 145 24.78 20.65 13.88
C GLY A 145 24.44 19.16 13.70
N GLY A 146 25.26 18.26 14.24
CA GLY A 146 24.98 16.83 14.24
C GLY A 146 23.74 16.49 15.06
N LEU A 147 23.58 17.12 16.23
CA LEU A 147 22.38 16.97 17.05
C LEU A 147 21.13 17.44 16.30
N LEU A 148 21.19 18.57 15.60
CA LEU A 148 20.07 19.09 14.82
C LEU A 148 19.67 18.14 13.68
N SER A 149 20.65 17.48 13.04
CA SER A 149 20.39 16.52 11.96
C SER A 149 19.50 15.34 12.41
N PHE A 150 19.64 14.89 13.67
CA PHE A 150 18.76 13.86 14.23
C PHE A 150 17.29 14.33 14.34
N PHE A 151 17.06 15.60 14.67
CA PHE A 151 15.70 16.16 14.78
C PHE A 151 15.04 16.46 13.44
N THR A 152 15.83 16.63 12.38
CA THR A 152 15.32 16.95 11.05
C THR A 152 15.32 15.72 10.16
N ASN A 153 16.49 15.20 9.81
CA ASN A 153 16.65 14.21 8.75
C ASN A 153 16.22 12.83 9.21
N ASP A 154 16.72 12.38 10.36
CA ASP A 154 16.45 11.03 10.87
C ASP A 154 15.01 10.90 11.33
N LEU A 155 14.51 11.92 12.05
CA LEU A 155 13.12 11.96 12.49
C LEU A 155 12.14 11.98 11.31
N GLN A 156 12.45 12.73 10.25
CA GLN A 156 11.64 12.73 9.02
C GLN A 156 11.69 11.37 8.31
N THR A 157 12.85 10.71 8.28
CA THR A 157 12.99 9.36 7.72
C THR A 157 12.12 8.36 8.49
N ILE A 158 12.12 8.42 9.83
CA ILE A 158 11.26 7.58 10.67
C ILE A 158 9.79 7.83 10.36
N LYS A 159 9.36 9.10 10.27
CA LYS A 159 7.99 9.46 9.90
C LYS A 159 7.58 8.86 8.54
N GLN A 160 8.45 8.96 7.53
CA GLN A 160 8.22 8.38 6.21
C GLN A 160 8.12 6.85 6.26
N CYS A 161 8.98 6.18 7.01
CA CYS A 161 8.85 4.73 7.25
C CYS A 161 7.48 4.39 7.87
N PHE A 162 7.01 5.19 8.82
CA PHE A 162 5.70 4.96 9.44
C PHE A 162 4.51 5.34 8.56
N THR A 163 4.70 6.15 7.54
CA THR A 163 3.60 6.56 6.64
C THR A 163 3.60 5.68 5.41
N ASP A 164 4.66 5.74 4.61
CA ASP A 164 4.71 5.14 3.28
C ASP A 164 4.91 3.63 3.35
N ALA A 165 5.87 3.16 4.16
CA ALA A 165 6.15 1.73 4.24
C ALA A 165 4.94 0.96 4.79
N LEU A 166 4.18 1.56 5.71
CA LEU A 166 2.95 0.95 6.21
C LEU A 166 1.86 0.89 5.16
N ILE A 167 1.65 1.98 4.40
CA ILE A 167 0.69 1.98 3.30
C ILE A 167 1.02 0.87 2.29
N PHE A 168 2.27 0.78 1.84
CA PHE A 168 2.67 -0.21 0.86
C PHE A 168 2.55 -1.65 1.35
N ASN A 169 2.92 -1.92 2.60
CA ASN A 169 2.83 -3.29 3.12
C ASN A 169 1.38 -3.75 3.29
N VAL A 170 0.49 -2.87 3.76
CA VAL A 170 -0.92 -3.25 3.93
C VAL A 170 -1.58 -3.43 2.57
N ASP A 171 -1.40 -2.50 1.63
CA ASP A 171 -1.94 -2.61 0.27
C ASP A 171 -1.44 -3.89 -0.42
N LEU A 172 -0.15 -4.22 -0.30
CA LEU A 172 0.41 -5.47 -0.83
C LEU A 172 -0.27 -6.72 -0.26
N ILE A 173 -0.55 -6.75 1.04
CA ILE A 173 -1.14 -7.91 1.71
C ILE A 173 -2.64 -8.01 1.38
N VAL A 174 -3.37 -6.90 1.48
CA VAL A 174 -4.82 -6.85 1.32
C VAL A 174 -5.19 -6.96 -0.16
N LEU A 175 -4.78 -6.00 -0.98
CA LEU A 175 -5.07 -6.00 -2.42
C LEU A 175 -4.42 -7.20 -3.11
N GLY A 176 -3.14 -7.46 -2.85
CA GLY A 176 -2.43 -8.58 -3.46
C GLY A 176 -3.05 -9.93 -3.08
N GLY A 177 -3.39 -10.12 -1.80
CA GLY A 177 -4.06 -11.32 -1.31
C GLY A 177 -5.46 -11.51 -1.89
N LEU A 178 -6.28 -10.46 -1.90
CA LEU A 178 -7.62 -10.49 -2.48
C LEU A 178 -7.60 -10.75 -3.98
N ALA A 179 -6.72 -10.08 -4.72
CA ALA A 179 -6.60 -10.25 -6.17
C ALA A 179 -6.21 -11.68 -6.54
N ILE A 180 -5.17 -12.24 -5.91
CA ILE A 180 -4.73 -13.62 -6.17
C ILE A 180 -5.83 -14.61 -5.81
N THR A 181 -6.54 -14.39 -4.70
CA THR A 181 -7.65 -15.26 -4.27
C THR A 181 -8.79 -15.24 -5.28
N LEU A 182 -9.24 -14.06 -5.73
CA LEU A 182 -10.32 -13.95 -6.72
C LEU A 182 -9.94 -14.53 -8.08
N MET A 183 -8.73 -14.28 -8.55
CA MET A 183 -8.24 -14.86 -9.81
C MET A 183 -8.20 -16.39 -9.73
N SER A 184 -7.70 -16.93 -8.60
CA SER A 184 -7.61 -18.37 -8.37
C SER A 184 -8.98 -19.05 -8.35
N LEU A 185 -10.00 -18.39 -7.79
CA LEU A 185 -11.38 -18.88 -7.77
C LEU A 185 -12.02 -18.89 -9.17
N LEU A 186 -11.66 -17.93 -10.04
CA LEU A 186 -12.18 -17.88 -11.40
C LEU A 186 -11.54 -18.95 -12.30
N SER A 187 -10.20 -19.01 -12.31
CA SER A 187 -9.45 -20.04 -13.01
C SER A 187 -8.02 -20.15 -12.48
N TRP A 188 -7.74 -21.27 -11.82
CA TRP A 188 -6.41 -21.58 -11.31
C TRP A 188 -5.34 -21.62 -12.42
N LYS A 189 -5.70 -22.13 -13.62
CA LYS A 189 -4.75 -22.26 -14.74
C LYS A 189 -4.29 -20.90 -15.27
N ILE A 190 -5.22 -19.97 -15.46
CA ILE A 190 -4.91 -18.62 -15.96
C ILE A 190 -4.13 -17.85 -14.90
N THR A 191 -4.51 -17.99 -13.63
CA THR A 191 -3.83 -17.34 -12.50
C THR A 191 -2.36 -17.70 -12.41
N LEU A 192 -2.00 -18.99 -12.53
CA LEU A 192 -0.60 -19.42 -12.50
C LEU A 192 0.23 -18.80 -13.62
N ILE A 193 -0.33 -18.72 -14.84
CA ILE A 193 0.34 -18.11 -15.99
C ILE A 193 0.56 -16.61 -15.73
N THR A 194 -0.43 -15.91 -15.15
CA THR A 194 -0.33 -14.48 -14.84
C THR A 194 0.60 -14.17 -13.66
N VAL A 195 0.65 -15.04 -12.65
CA VAL A 195 1.51 -14.87 -11.47
C VAL A 195 2.98 -15.23 -11.76
N SER A 196 3.25 -16.09 -12.74
CA SER A 196 4.62 -16.51 -13.10
C SER A 196 5.56 -15.33 -13.40
N PRO A 197 5.22 -14.35 -14.25
CA PRO A 197 6.04 -13.16 -14.45
C PRO A 197 6.27 -12.35 -13.16
N LEU A 198 5.27 -12.24 -12.30
CA LEU A 198 5.36 -11.51 -11.03
C LEU A 198 6.42 -12.13 -10.11
N LEU A 199 6.43 -13.46 -9.98
CA LEU A 199 7.45 -14.17 -9.20
C LEU A 199 8.85 -13.95 -9.77
N LEU A 200 8.98 -13.93 -11.10
CA LEU A 200 10.22 -13.65 -11.78
C LEU A 200 10.75 -12.25 -11.44
N PHE A 201 9.88 -11.23 -11.44
CA PHE A 201 10.23 -9.87 -11.03
C PHE A 201 10.66 -9.77 -9.56
N ILE A 202 10.02 -10.53 -8.66
CA ILE A 202 10.41 -10.55 -7.23
C ILE A 202 11.82 -11.11 -7.08
N VAL A 203 12.14 -12.20 -7.78
CA VAL A 203 13.48 -12.82 -7.72
C VAL A 203 14.54 -11.88 -8.31
N LEU A 204 14.28 -11.33 -9.51
CA LEU A 204 15.21 -10.40 -10.15
C LEU A 204 15.41 -9.13 -9.32
N GLY A 205 14.33 -8.58 -8.78
CA GLY A 205 14.37 -7.41 -7.90
C GLY A 205 15.18 -7.68 -6.62
N GLY A 206 15.05 -8.88 -6.03
CA GLY A 206 15.84 -9.29 -4.87
C GLY A 206 17.34 -9.38 -5.18
N VAL A 207 17.71 -9.94 -6.34
CA VAL A 207 19.11 -10.03 -6.78
C VAL A 207 19.70 -8.64 -7.04
N ILE A 208 18.96 -7.79 -7.75
CA ILE A 208 19.37 -6.41 -8.03
C ILE A 208 19.51 -5.62 -6.73
N GLY A 209 18.52 -5.68 -5.83
CA GLY A 209 18.54 -4.98 -4.55
C GLY A 209 19.71 -5.39 -3.64
N ALA A 210 20.06 -6.67 -3.62
CA ALA A 210 21.25 -7.15 -2.92
C ALA A 210 22.55 -6.61 -3.54
N GLY A 211 22.59 -6.46 -4.86
CA GLY A 211 23.70 -5.81 -5.59
C GLY A 211 23.81 -4.32 -5.27
N GLU A 212 22.70 -3.59 -5.33
CA GLU A 212 22.61 -2.16 -5.03
C GLU A 212 23.08 -1.87 -3.60
N THR A 213 22.65 -2.66 -2.62
CA THR A 213 23.06 -2.47 -1.21
C THR A 213 24.58 -2.56 -1.03
N LYS A 214 25.23 -3.51 -1.72
CA LYS A 214 26.69 -3.64 -1.69
C LYS A 214 27.38 -2.45 -2.37
N ARG A 215 26.87 -2.01 -3.52
CA ARG A 215 27.42 -0.85 -4.27
C ARG A 215 27.25 0.45 -3.50
N TYR A 216 26.09 0.64 -2.86
CA TYR A 216 25.81 1.79 -2.02
C TYR A 216 26.78 1.86 -0.84
N LYS A 217 27.06 0.72 -0.18
CA LYS A 217 28.06 0.66 0.89
C LYS A 217 29.46 1.05 0.40
N ILE A 218 29.91 0.51 -0.73
CA ILE A 218 31.20 0.88 -1.31
C ILE A 218 31.25 2.38 -1.64
N SER A 219 30.18 2.94 -2.20
CA SER A 219 30.09 4.37 -2.47
C SER A 219 30.16 5.19 -1.19
N SER A 220 29.47 4.77 -0.13
CA SER A 220 29.49 5.42 1.18
C SER A 220 30.89 5.40 1.80
N ASP A 221 31.56 4.24 1.80
CA ASP A 221 32.91 4.08 2.35
C ASP A 221 33.93 4.97 1.61
N ARG A 222 33.79 5.14 0.28
CA ARG A 222 34.64 6.05 -0.51
C ARG A 222 34.35 7.53 -0.25
N TYR A 223 33.09 7.88 -0.01
CA TYR A 223 32.74 9.26 0.37
C TYR A 223 33.33 9.62 1.73
N GLU A 224 33.35 8.69 2.68
CA GLU A 224 33.97 8.86 4.00
C GLU A 224 35.48 9.08 3.85
N GLU A 225 36.17 8.21 3.09
CA GLU A 225 37.62 8.35 2.82
C GLU A 225 37.99 9.69 2.15
N MET A 226 37.19 10.13 1.16
CA MET A 226 37.41 11.44 0.52
C MET A 226 37.13 12.62 1.46
N SER A 227 36.13 12.49 2.34
CA SER A 227 35.82 13.50 3.34
C SER A 227 36.95 13.63 4.35
N ASP A 228 37.44 12.50 4.86
CA ASP A 228 38.55 12.44 5.82
C ASP A 228 39.82 13.02 5.23
N TYR A 229 40.18 12.65 3.99
CA TYR A 229 41.33 13.22 3.29
C TYR A 229 41.21 14.74 3.11
N THR A 230 40.01 15.23 2.80
CA THR A 230 39.78 16.68 2.65
C THR A 230 39.88 17.39 4.00
N GLU A 231 39.36 16.78 5.07
CA GLU A 231 39.42 17.33 6.42
C GLU A 231 40.85 17.34 6.97
N GLU A 232 41.64 16.29 6.71
CA GLU A 232 43.07 16.23 7.05
C GLU A 232 43.86 17.33 6.33
N ASN A 233 43.68 17.50 5.02
CA ASN A 233 44.37 18.56 4.27
C ASN A 233 43.96 19.98 4.69
N LEU A 234 42.73 20.17 5.16
CA LEU A 234 42.27 21.46 5.67
C LEU A 234 42.76 21.74 7.10
N GLN A 235 43.04 20.70 7.89
CA GLN A 235 43.52 20.81 9.27
C GLN A 235 45.04 20.85 9.37
N GLY A 236 45.79 20.33 8.39
CA GLY A 236 47.23 20.49 8.24
C GLY A 236 47.99 19.18 8.07
#